data_AF-A0A3D2QPS3-F1
#
_entry.id   AF-A0A3D2QPS3-F1
#
_cell.length_a   1.000
_cell.length_b   1.000
_cell.length_c   1.000
_cell.angle_alpha   90.00
_cell.angle_beta   90.00
_cell.angle_gamma   90.00
#
_symmetry.space_group_name_H-M   'P 1'
#
loop_
_entity.id
_entity.type
_entity.pdbx_description
1 polymer ?
#
loop_
_entity_poly.entity_id
_entity_poly.type
_entity_poly.pdbx_seq_one_letter_code
_entity_poly.pdbx_strand_id
1 'polypeptide(L)' 'THATVIAIRREGSIILSPGPDIVLEALDVLVLVGDQATRTAVEAFIQ' A
#
# COMPACT_ATOMS: atom_id res chain seq x y z
N THR A 1 2.80 9.76 4.47
CA THR A 1 2.78 9.92 3.00
C THR A 1 1.49 10.52 2.47
N HIS A 2 0.40 10.64 3.27
CA HIS A 2 -0.95 11.01 2.80
C HIS A 2 -1.58 10.06 1.77
N ALA A 3 -0.94 8.93 1.48
CA ALA A 3 -1.53 7.83 0.73
C ALA A 3 -2.56 7.09 1.59
N THR A 4 -3.64 6.64 0.95
CA THR A 4 -4.57 5.67 1.53
C THR A 4 -4.37 4.33 0.83
N VAL A 5 -4.08 3.28 1.60
CA VAL A 5 -4.07 1.90 1.08
C VAL A 5 -5.51 1.47 0.87
N ILE A 6 -5.87 1.13 -0.37
CA ILE A 6 -7.22 0.67 -0.70
C ILE A 6 -7.28 -0.84 -0.94
N ALA A 7 -6.15 -1.47 -1.26
CA ALA A 7 -6.02 -2.91 -1.37
C ALA A 7 -4.57 -3.38 -1.22
N ILE A 8 -4.40 -4.65 -0.85
CA ILE A 8 -3.12 -5.38 -0.89
C ILE A 8 -3.32 -6.61 -1.75
N ARG A 9 -2.41 -6.84 -2.72
CA ARG A 9 -2.34 -8.12 -3.43
C ARG A 9 -1.21 -8.95 -2.85
N ARG A 10 -1.53 -10.17 -2.44
CA ARG A 10 -0.61 -11.13 -1.83
C ARG A 10 -0.92 -12.52 -2.36
N GLU A 11 0.08 -13.20 -2.90
CA GLU A 11 -0.02 -14.61 -3.33
C GLU A 11 -1.26 -14.91 -4.20
N GLY A 12 -1.59 -14.01 -5.14
CA GLY A 12 -2.76 -14.15 -6.02
C GLY A 12 -4.12 -13.79 -5.39
N SER A 13 -4.16 -13.49 -4.09
CA SER A 13 -5.33 -12.99 -3.37
C SER A 13 -5.35 -11.46 -3.30
N ILE A 14 -6.54 -10.89 -3.13
CA ILE A 14 -6.75 -9.44 -2.95
C ILE A 14 -7.42 -9.22 -1.60
N ILE A 15 -6.77 -8.44 -0.73
CA ILE A 15 -7.33 -7.94 0.52
C ILE A 15 -7.81 -6.52 0.26
N LEU A 16 -9.13 -6.31 0.33
CA LEU A 16 -9.76 -5.00 0.12
C LEU A 16 -9.92 -4.26 1.44
N SER A 17 -9.73 -2.93 1.42
CA SER A 17 -9.90 -2.06 2.59
C SER A 17 -9.19 -2.59 3.85
N PRO A 18 -7.85 -2.79 3.77
CA PRO A 18 -7.11 -3.36 4.88
C PRO A 18 -7.24 -2.51 6.15
N GLY A 19 -7.34 -3.20 7.29
CA GLY A 19 -7.37 -2.55 8.60
C GLY A 19 -6.03 -1.90 8.96
N PRO A 20 -6.01 -1.04 9.99
CA PRO A 20 -4.81 -0.31 10.40
C PRO A 20 -3.71 -1.22 10.96
N ASP A 21 -4.08 -2.41 11.46
CA ASP A 21 -3.16 -3.36 12.08
C ASP A 21 -2.58 -4.39 11.10
N ILE A 22 -2.80 -4.21 9.80
CA ILE A 22 -2.26 -5.14 8.80
C ILE A 22 -0.74 -5.09 8.77
N VAL A 23 -0.11 -6.27 8.74
CA VAL A 23 1.34 -6.39 8.62
C VAL A 23 1.69 -6.61 7.16
N LEU A 24 2.56 -5.75 6.63
CA LEU A 24 3.09 -5.88 5.27
C LEU A 24 4.13 -6.99 5.22
N GLU A 25 4.07 -7.78 4.16
CA GLU A 25 5.00 -8.88 3.90
C GLU A 25 5.83 -8.59 2.65
N ALA A 26 6.98 -9.26 2.54
CA ALA A 26 7.80 -9.17 1.35
C ALA A 26 6.97 -9.58 0.12
N LEU A 27 7.17 -8.86 -0.99
CA LEU A 27 6.47 -9.06 -2.26
C LEU A 27 4.98 -8.67 -2.28
N ASP A 28 4.47 -8.06 -1.20
CA ASP A 28 3.16 -7.42 -1.25
C ASP A 28 3.12 -6.33 -2.32
N VAL A 29 2.03 -6.29 -3.08
CA VAL A 29 1.74 -5.17 -3.98
C VAL A 29 0.65 -4.31 -3.36
N LEU A 30 1.05 -3.11 -2.94
CA LEU A 30 0.14 -2.11 -2.38
C LEU A 30 -0.60 -1.36 -3.48
N VAL A 31 -1.91 -1.26 -3.35
CA VAL A 31 -2.75 -0.38 -4.18
C VAL A 31 -3.14 0.83 -3.34
N LEU A 32 -2.75 2.01 -3.81
CA LEU A 32 -2.79 3.25 -3.06
C LEU A 32 -3.59 4.31 -3.82
N VAL A 33 -4.22 5.21 -3.08
CA VAL A 33 -4.81 6.45 -3.61
C VAL A 33 -4.19 7.64 -2.90
N GLY A 34 -3.85 8.66 -3.69
CA GLY A 34 -3.27 9.92 -3.23
C GLY A 34 -3.03 10.86 -4.41
N ASP A 35 -2.48 12.03 -4.14
CA ASP A 35 -2.05 12.95 -5.18
C ASP A 35 -0.72 12.52 -5.83
N GLN A 36 -0.25 13.26 -6.83
CA GLN A 36 0.98 12.89 -7.53
C GLN A 36 2.22 12.99 -6.62
N ALA A 37 2.24 13.92 -5.66
CA ALA A 37 3.33 14.10 -4.71
C ALA A 37 3.44 12.91 -3.73
N THR A 38 2.31 12.28 -3.42
CA THR A 38 2.21 11.10 -2.56
C THR A 38 3.05 9.94 -3.09
N ARG A 39 3.13 9.77 -4.42
CA ARG A 39 3.90 8.66 -5.02
C ARG A 39 5.36 8.65 -4.57
N THR A 40 6.05 9.78 -4.71
CA THR A 40 7.46 9.91 -4.31
C THR A 40 7.65 9.70 -2.82
N ALA A 41 6.73 10.22 -2.00
CA ALA A 41 6.79 10.05 -0.55
C ALA A 41 6.60 8.59 -0.11
N VAL A 42 5.75 7.83 -0.83
CA VAL A 42 5.61 6.39 -0.60
C VAL A 42 6.88 5.66 -1.02
N GLU A 43 7.38 5.87 -2.24
CA GLU A 43 8.59 5.19 -2.73
C GLU A 43 9.79 5.37 -1.76
N ALA A 44 9.96 6.56 -1.18
CA ALA A 44 11.01 6.83 -0.19
C ALA A 44 10.78 6.18 1.19
N PHE A 45 9.56 5.78 1.53
CA PHE A 45 9.23 5.19 2.84
C PHE A 45 9.34 3.66 2.87
N ILE A 46 9.11 3.00 1.73
CA ILE A 46 9.15 1.53 1.59
C ILE A 46 10.50 1.00 1.06
N GLN A 47 11.48 1.87 0.78
CA GLN A 47 12.87 1.49 0.54
C GLN A 47 13.65 1.33 1.84
#